data_AF-A0A3C0N2Z6-F1
#
_entry.id   AF-A0A3C0N2Z6-F1
#
_cell.length_a   1.000
_cell.length_b   1.000
_cell.length_c   1.000
_cell.angle_alpha   90.00
_cell.angle_beta   90.00
_cell.angle_gamma   90.00
#
_symmetry.space_group_name_H-M   'P 1'
#
loop_
_entity.id
_entity.type
_entity.pdbx_description
1 polymer ?
#
loop_
_entity_poly.entity_id
_entity_poly.type
_entity_poly.pdbx_seq_one_letter_code
_entity_poly.pdbx_strand_id
1 'polypeptide(L)' 'WRFENGKLQINLLQEKKYIKCEYSQNFPNLPLIEIIPQYLNQCRTLGRNKTMRAFRTWVREQLA' A
#
# COMPACT_ATOMS: atom_id res chain seq x y z
N TRP A 1 7.21 0.25 7.16
CA TRP A 1 6.33 1.21 6.45
C TRP A 1 5.70 2.13 7.47
N ARG A 2 5.36 3.37 7.09
CA ARG A 2 4.70 4.36 7.94
C ARG A 2 3.47 4.87 7.21
N PHE A 3 2.34 4.91 7.88
CA PHE A 3 1.13 5.52 7.33
C PHE A 3 0.82 6.78 8.12
N GLU A 4 0.78 7.92 7.45
CA GLU A 4 0.62 9.22 8.09
C GLU A 4 -0.06 10.20 7.13
N ASN A 5 -1.00 11.01 7.64
CA ASN A 5 -1.72 12.02 6.87
C ASN A 5 -2.35 11.48 5.57
N GLY A 6 -2.86 10.25 5.62
CA GLY A 6 -3.48 9.58 4.47
C GLY A 6 -2.50 9.09 3.41
N LYS A 7 -1.18 9.13 3.66
CA LYS A 7 -0.15 8.70 2.73
C LYS A 7 0.64 7.53 3.31
N LEU A 8 0.98 6.58 2.44
CA LEU A 8 1.92 5.53 2.76
C LEU A 8 3.34 6.00 2.44
N GLN A 9 4.24 5.86 3.41
CA GLN A 9 5.67 6.03 3.24
C GLN A 9 6.36 4.69 3.47
N ILE A 10 7.23 4.32 2.53
CA ILE A 10 8.09 3.16 2.64
C ILE A 10 9.49 3.68 2.91
N ASN A 11 10.09 3.20 4.00
CA ASN A 11 11.45 3.55 4.38
C ASN A 11 12.28 2.26 4.50
N LEU A 12 13.46 2.26 3.90
CA LEU A 12 14.46 1.20 4.04
C LEU A 12 15.54 1.66 5.00
N LEU A 13 15.98 0.74 5.87
CA LEU A 13 17.14 0.98 6.72
C LEU A 13 18.41 0.73 5.89
N GLN A 14 19.16 1.79 5.61
CA GLN A 14 20.44 1.75 4.91
C GLN A 14 21.45 2.52 5.75
N GLU A 15 22.60 1.91 6.05
CA GLU A 15 23.69 2.57 6.78
C GLU A 15 23.22 3.27 8.08
N LYS A 16 22.37 2.59 8.86
CA LYS A 16 21.77 3.09 10.12
C LYS A 16 20.81 4.28 9.95
N LYS A 17 20.41 4.63 8.73
CA LYS A 17 19.43 5.69 8.43
C LYS A 17 18.23 5.13 7.68
N TYR A 18 17.07 5.72 7.92
CA TYR A 18 15.87 5.40 7.16
C TYR A 18 15.82 6.28 5.90
N ILE A 19 15.87 5.65 4.74
CA ILE A 19 15.77 6.30 3.43
C ILE A 19 14.38 6.04 2.86
N LYS A 20 13.72 7.10 2.40
CA LYS A 20 12.41 6.98 1.73
C LYS A 20 12.59 6.30 0.39
N CYS A 21 11.73 5.34 0.09
CA CYS A 21 11.71 4.62 -1.17
C CYS A 21 10.35 4.77 -1.85
N GLU A 22 10.37 4.77 -3.18
CA GLU A 22 9.18 4.91 -4.02
C GLU A 22 8.47 3.56 -4.24
N TYR A 23 9.08 2.45 -3.83
CA TYR A 23 8.50 1.12 -3.91
C TYR A 23 8.88 0.25 -2.71
N SER A 24 8.12 -0.83 -2.50
CA SER A 24 8.43 -1.83 -1.49
C SER A 24 9.47 -2.82 -2.02
N GLN A 25 10.56 -3.02 -1.29
CA GLN A 25 11.52 -4.06 -1.62
C GLN A 25 10.91 -5.48 -1.57
N ASN A 26 9.93 -5.70 -0.68
CA ASN A 26 9.24 -6.99 -0.57
C ASN A 26 8.19 -7.20 -1.69
N PHE A 27 7.72 -6.12 -2.31
CA PHE A 27 6.66 -6.13 -3.31
C PHE A 27 6.99 -5.11 -4.41
N PRO A 28 8.08 -5.33 -5.18
CA PRO A 28 8.60 -4.32 -6.10
C PRO A 28 7.64 -3.99 -7.25
N ASN A 29 6.80 -4.96 -7.62
CA ASN A 29 5.86 -4.83 -8.74
C ASN A 29 4.49 -4.26 -8.34
N LEU A 30 4.27 -3.97 -7.05
CA LEU A 30 3.00 -3.46 -6.57
C LEU A 30 3.11 -1.95 -6.28
N PRO A 31 2.23 -1.10 -6.86
CA PRO A 31 2.20 0.34 -6.59
C PRO A 31 1.57 0.67 -5.23
N LEU A 32 2.16 0.15 -4.14
CA LEU A 32 1.57 0.19 -2.80
C LEU A 32 1.38 1.60 -2.24
N ILE A 33 2.23 2.55 -2.62
CA ILE A 33 2.16 3.94 -2.17
C ILE A 33 0.86 4.61 -2.65
N GLU A 34 0.37 4.24 -3.83
CA GLU A 34 -0.87 4.77 -4.41
C GLU A 34 -2.09 3.96 -3.94
N ILE A 35 -2.01 2.64 -4.05
CA ILE A 35 -3.17 1.76 -3.91
C ILE A 35 -3.64 1.61 -2.46
N ILE A 36 -2.72 1.58 -1.49
CA ILE A 36 -3.10 1.43 -0.07
C ILE A 36 -3.96 2.62 0.42
N PRO A 37 -3.56 3.89 0.21
CA PRO A 37 -4.41 5.03 0.50
C PRO A 37 -5.79 4.97 -0.18
N GLN A 38 -5.85 4.57 -1.45
CA GLN A 38 -7.09 4.48 -2.20
C GLN A 38 -8.08 3.49 -1.54
N TYR A 39 -7.63 2.28 -1.22
CA TYR A 39 -8.49 1.30 -0.55
C TYR A 39 -8.84 1.72 0.88
N LEU A 40 -7.93 2.39 1.61
CA LEU A 40 -8.27 2.94 2.94
C LEU A 40 -9.36 4.01 2.86
N ASN A 41 -9.37 4.83 1.82
CA ASN A 41 -10.45 5.80 1.57
C ASN A 41 -11.75 5.09 1.20
N GLN A 42 -11.71 4.06 0.36
CA GLN A 42 -12.89 3.25 0.03
C GLN A 42 -13.50 2.57 1.26
N CYS A 43 -12.68 2.14 2.23
CA CYS A 43 -13.18 1.60 3.50
C CYS A 43 -14.13 2.55 4.23
N ARG A 44 -13.94 3.86 4.10
CA ARG A 44 -14.79 4.89 4.74
C ARG A 44 -16.17 5.00 4.09
N THR A 45 -16.32 4.64 2.83
CA THR A 45 -17.57 4.77 2.06
C THR A 45 -18.27 3.44 1.82
N LEU A 46 -17.51 2.39 1.48
CA LEU A 46 -18.00 1.06 1.11
C LEU A 46 -17.99 0.07 2.28
N GLY A 47 -17.37 0.44 3.39
CA GLY A 47 -17.13 -0.43 4.53
C GLY A 47 -15.99 -1.43 4.32
N ARG A 48 -15.52 -2.01 5.42
CA ARG A 48 -14.35 -2.89 5.46
C ARG A 48 -14.50 -4.14 4.58
N ASN A 49 -15.65 -4.82 4.66
CA ASN A 49 -15.84 -6.12 3.98
C ASN A 49 -15.79 -6.00 2.45
N LYS A 50 -16.47 -5.00 1.89
CA LYS A 50 -16.51 -4.77 0.43
C LYS A 50 -15.15 -4.35 -0.08
N THR A 51 -14.49 -3.43 0.63
CA THR A 51 -13.15 -2.95 0.29
C THR A 51 -12.11 -4.06 0.33
N MET A 52 -12.11 -4.91 1.36
CA MET A 52 -11.18 -6.04 1.46
C MET A 52 -11.38 -7.08 0.36
N ARG A 53 -12.61 -7.28 -0.13
CA ARG A 53 -12.86 -8.14 -1.30
C ARG A 53 -12.24 -7.53 -2.55
N ALA A 54 -12.50 -6.24 -2.81
CA ALA A 54 -11.95 -5.54 -3.96
C ALA A 54 -10.41 -5.51 -3.95
N PHE A 55 -9.79 -5.25 -2.80
CA PHE A 55 -8.33 -5.28 -2.65
C PHE A 55 -7.74 -6.66 -2.98
N ARG A 56 -8.34 -7.74 -2.49
CA ARG A 56 -7.86 -9.10 -2.79
C ARG A 56 -8.01 -9.47 -4.26
N THR A 57 -9.10 -9.03 -4.91
CA THR A 57 -9.28 -9.22 -6.35
C THR A 57 -8.17 -8.50 -7.12
N TRP A 58 -7.92 -7.23 -6.80
CA TRP A 58 -6.84 -6.47 -7.42
C TRP A 58 -5.47 -7.13 -7.22
N VAL A 59 -5.14 -7.59 -6.01
CA VAL A 59 -3.85 -8.31 -5.78
C VAL A 59 -3.72 -9.53 -6.70
N ARG A 60 -4.81 -10.29 -6.91
CA ARG A 60 -4.78 -11.46 -7.81
C ARG A 60 -4.55 -11.06 -9.27
N GLU A 61 -5.12 -9.94 -9.71
CA GLU A 61 -4.90 -9.40 -11.07
C GLU A 61 -3.46 -8.98 -11.30
N GLN A 62 -2.71 -8.58 -10.26
CA GLN A 62 -1.29 -8.23 -10.37
C GLN A 62 -0.36 -9.45 -10.35
N LEU A 63 -0.87 -10.64 -10.01
CA LEU A 63 -0.11 -11.89 -9.92
C LEU A 63 -0.38 -12.83 -11.10
N ALA A 64 -1.33 -12.48 -11.97
CA ALA A 64 -1.65 -13.20 -13.19
C ALA A 64 -0.66 -12.82 -14.30
#